data_AF-A0AAP8HTV4-F1
#
_entry.id   AF-A0AAP8HTV4-F1
#
_cell.length_a   1.000
_cell.length_b   1.000
_cell.length_c   1.000
_cell.angle_alpha   90.00
_cell.angle_beta   90.00
_cell.angle_gamma   90.00
#
_symmetry.space_group_name_H-M   'P 1'
#
loop_
_entity.id
_entity.type
_entity.pdbx_description
1 polymer ?
#
loop_
_entity_poly.entity_id
_entity_poly.type
_entity_poly.pdbx_seq_one_letter_code
_entity_poly.pdbx_strand_id
1 'polypeptide(L)'
;KGPVERKVVRIVTPGTITDEALLQERQDNLLAAIWQDARGFGYATLDISSGRFRVAEPQDLETMAAELQRTNPAELLYPETFEHMALIEQRHGLRRRPLW
;
A
#
# COMPACT_ATOMS: atom_id res chain seq x y z
N LYS A 1 -26.70 2.75 34.77
CA LYS A 1 -26.50 2.90 33.31
C LYS A 1 -25.09 2.38 33.00
N GLY A 2 -25.00 1.18 32.43
CA GLY A 2 -23.71 0.53 32.14
C GLY A 2 -23.00 1.16 30.95
N PRO A 3 -21.70 0.88 30.75
CA PRO A 3 -20.95 1.38 29.61
C PRO A 3 -21.59 0.90 28.31
N VAL A 4 -21.83 1.84 27.39
CA VAL A 4 -22.38 1.56 26.06
C VAL A 4 -21.34 0.76 25.27
N GLU A 5 -21.79 -0.28 24.56
CA GLU A 5 -20.92 -1.06 23.69
C GLU A 5 -20.27 -0.15 22.63
N ARG A 6 -18.94 -0.10 22.61
CA ARG A 6 -18.16 0.66 21.64
C ARG A 6 -17.61 -0.30 20.57
N LYS A 7 -17.90 -0.01 19.31
CA LYS A 7 -17.38 -0.77 18.16
C LYS A 7 -16.51 0.11 17.28
N VAL A 8 -15.47 -0.48 16.69
CA VAL A 8 -14.70 0.18 15.63
C VAL A 8 -15.56 0.18 14.37
N VAL A 9 -15.92 1.38 13.87
CA VAL A 9 -16.80 1.53 12.70
C VAL A 9 -16.05 1.75 11.39
N ARG A 10 -14.83 2.31 11.46
CA ARG A 10 -13.93 2.50 10.32
C ARG A 10 -12.50 2.61 10.82
N ILE A 11 -11.56 2.10 10.04
CA ILE A 11 -10.13 2.38 10.19
C ILE A 11 -9.74 3.34 9.07
N VAL A 12 -9.09 4.45 9.42
CA VAL A 12 -8.59 5.42 8.46
C VAL A 12 -7.07 5.35 8.48
N THR A 13 -6.48 4.98 7.35
CA THR A 13 -5.04 4.99 7.09
C THR A 13 -4.74 5.86 5.86
N PRO A 14 -3.48 6.30 5.63
CA PRO A 14 -3.16 7.20 4.52
C PRO A 14 -3.73 6.73 3.18
N GLY A 15 -3.58 5.45 2.83
CA GLY A 15 -4.08 4.88 1.58
C GLY A 15 -5.59 4.63 1.53
N THR A 16 -6.32 4.82 2.63
CA THR A 16 -7.79 4.61 2.71
C THR A 16 -8.57 5.90 2.97
N ILE A 17 -7.90 7.05 2.90
CA ILE A 17 -8.55 8.36 2.98
C ILE A 17 -9.36 8.57 1.70
N THR A 18 -10.65 8.85 1.87
CA THR A 18 -11.60 9.16 0.80
C THR A 18 -12.25 10.52 1.00
N ASP A 19 -11.92 11.22 2.09
CA ASP A 19 -12.49 12.52 2.42
C ASP A 19 -11.72 13.59 1.64
N GLU A 20 -12.43 14.37 0.82
CA GLU A 20 -11.85 15.38 -0.07
C GLU A 20 -11.02 16.42 0.69
N ALA A 21 -11.38 16.73 1.94
CA ALA A 21 -10.64 17.68 2.78
C ALA A 21 -9.22 17.21 3.16
N LEU A 22 -8.94 15.90 3.03
CA LEU A 22 -7.66 15.28 3.35
C LEU A 22 -6.90 14.81 2.10
N LEU A 23 -7.54 14.84 0.93
CA LEU A 23 -6.92 14.47 -0.34
C LEU A 23 -6.23 15.70 -0.93
N GLN A 24 -4.97 15.54 -1.34
CA GLN A 24 -4.36 16.53 -2.21
C GLN A 24 -4.97 16.36 -3.61
N GLU A 25 -5.64 17.38 -4.14
CA GLU A 25 -6.36 17.36 -5.44
C GLU A 25 -5.53 16.87 -6.65
N ARG A 26 -4.21 16.71 -6.51
CA ARG A 26 -3.27 16.36 -7.58
C ARG A 26 -2.42 15.11 -7.33
N GLN A 27 -2.59 14.39 -6.22
CA GLN A 27 -1.86 13.14 -5.98
C GLN A 27 -2.82 11.95 -5.90
N ASP A 28 -2.53 10.91 -6.68
CA ASP A 28 -3.22 9.61 -6.58
C ASP A 28 -2.96 9.02 -5.19
N ASN A 29 -4.02 8.79 -4.40
CA ASN A 29 -3.92 8.18 -3.09
C ASN A 29 -3.95 6.65 -3.19
N LEU A 30 -2.86 6.06 -3.71
CA LEU A 30 -2.79 4.62 -3.92
C LEU A 30 -2.43 3.86 -2.64
N LEU A 31 -3.23 2.85 -2.32
CA LEU A 31 -2.81 1.72 -1.48
C LEU A 31 -2.13 0.69 -2.37
N ALA A 32 -0.94 0.24 -1.99
CA ALA A 32 -0.24 -0.81 -2.71
C ALA A 32 0.17 -1.96 -1.80
N ALA A 33 0.35 -3.13 -2.40
CA ALA A 33 0.94 -4.29 -1.74
C ALA A 33 2.08 -4.84 -2.61
N ILE A 34 3.23 -5.09 -1.98
CA ILE A 34 4.39 -5.74 -2.60
C ILE A 34 4.64 -7.08 -1.95
N TRP A 35 4.97 -8.08 -2.76
CA TRP A 35 5.38 -9.41 -2.37
C TRP A 35 6.63 -9.81 -3.16
N GLN A 36 7.45 -10.68 -2.60
CA GLN A 36 8.63 -11.24 -3.25
C GLN A 36 8.69 -12.75 -3.01
N ASP A 37 8.98 -13.51 -4.05
CA ASP A 37 9.36 -14.93 -3.96
C ASP A 37 10.64 -15.21 -4.78
N ALA A 38 11.00 -16.48 -4.92
CA ALA A 38 12.19 -16.89 -5.67
C ALA A 38 12.13 -16.59 -7.18
N ARG A 39 10.96 -16.25 -7.74
CA ARG A 39 10.74 -16.00 -9.16
C ARG A 39 10.64 -14.52 -9.50
N GLY A 40 10.44 -13.64 -8.52
CA GLY A 40 10.34 -12.20 -8.73
C GLY A 40 9.40 -11.52 -7.74
N PHE A 41 8.72 -10.47 -8.19
CA PHE A 41 7.82 -9.66 -7.38
C PHE A 41 6.38 -9.82 -7.79
N GLY A 42 5.49 -9.79 -6.80
CA GLY A 42 4.08 -9.49 -7.00
C GLY A 42 3.80 -8.05 -6.54
N TYR A 43 3.08 -7.29 -7.35
CA TYR A 43 2.71 -5.92 -6.99
C TYR A 43 1.25 -5.64 -7.34
N ALA A 44 0.50 -5.09 -6.39
CA ALA A 44 -0.88 -4.67 -6.60
C ALA A 44 -1.07 -3.23 -6.13
N THR A 45 -1.90 -2.47 -6.85
CA THR A 45 -2.30 -1.11 -6.46
C THR A 45 -3.80 -0.95 -6.53
N LEU A 46 -4.36 -0.23 -5.56
CA LEU A 46 -5.76 0.11 -5.44
C LEU A 46 -5.88 1.61 -5.19
N ASP A 47 -6.59 2.28 -6.08
CA ASP A 47 -7.16 3.60 -5.83
C ASP A 47 -8.55 3.41 -5.25
N ILE A 48 -8.71 3.66 -3.94
CA ILE A 48 -10.00 3.48 -3.25
C ILE A 48 -11.04 4.50 -3.73
N SER A 49 -10.62 5.68 -4.18
CA SER A 49 -11.54 6.73 -4.61
C SER A 49 -12.21 6.40 -5.95
N SER A 50 -11.45 5.83 -6.89
CA SER A 50 -11.95 5.47 -8.23
C SER A 50 -12.29 3.99 -8.40
N GLY A 51 -11.89 3.14 -7.46
CA GLY A 51 -12.00 1.68 -7.57
C GLY A 51 -11.00 1.06 -8.55
N ARG A 52 -10.04 1.84 -9.07
CA ARG A 52 -9.03 1.35 -10.01
C ARG A 52 -8.10 0.38 -9.31
N PHE A 53 -8.19 -0.90 -9.70
CA PHE A 53 -7.36 -1.97 -9.16
C PHE A 53 -6.46 -2.55 -10.25
N ARG A 54 -5.16 -2.68 -9.97
CA ARG A 54 -4.15 -3.18 -10.93
C ARG A 54 -3.22 -4.16 -10.24
N VAL A 55 -2.71 -5.10 -11.03
CA VAL A 55 -1.71 -6.09 -10.62
C VAL A 55 -0.60 -6.14 -11.68
N ALA A 56 0.63 -6.32 -11.23
CA ALA A 56 1.82 -6.50 -12.06
C ALA A 56 2.75 -7.53 -11.41
N GLU A 57 3.55 -8.21 -12.24
CA GLU A 57 4.56 -9.18 -11.79
C GLU A 57 5.97 -8.80 -12.32
N PRO A 58 6.62 -7.76 -11.74
CA PRO A 58 7.98 -7.39 -12.11
C PRO A 58 8.96 -8.54 -11.88
N GLN A 59 9.77 -8.83 -12.89
CA GLN A 59 10.69 -9.97 -12.87
C GLN A 59 12.00 -9.69 -12.11
N ASP A 60 12.38 -8.41 -12.02
CA ASP A 60 13.65 -7.99 -11.41
C ASP A 60 13.48 -6.72 -10.55
N LEU A 61 14.54 -6.44 -9.78
CA LEU A 61 14.58 -5.32 -8.83
C LEU A 61 14.45 -3.97 -9.53
N GLU A 62 15.04 -3.82 -10.72
CA GLU A 62 15.02 -2.57 -11.49
C GLU A 62 13.60 -2.25 -11.96
N THR A 63 12.90 -3.26 -12.51
CA THR A 63 11.51 -3.13 -12.94
C THR A 63 10.60 -2.85 -11.76
N MET A 64 10.82 -3.50 -10.61
CA MET A 64 10.05 -3.24 -9.39
C MET A 64 10.31 -1.81 -8.85
N ALA A 65 11.56 -1.33 -8.88
CA ALA A 65 11.90 0.04 -8.51
C ALA A 65 11.18 1.06 -9.40
N ALA A 66 11.19 0.83 -10.72
CA ALA A 66 10.49 1.66 -11.69
C ALA A 66 8.97 1.67 -11.42
N GLU A 67 8.37 0.53 -11.10
CA GLU A 67 6.94 0.44 -10.77
C GLU A 67 6.58 1.19 -9.48
N LEU A 68 7.40 1.08 -8.44
CA LEU A 68 7.22 1.84 -7.19
C LEU A 68 7.36 3.34 -7.40
N GLN A 69 8.30 3.77 -8.24
CA GLN A 69 8.47 5.18 -8.59
C GLN A 69 7.29 5.69 -9.41
N ARG A 70 6.83 4.92 -10.40
CA ARG A 70 5.71 5.27 -11.28
C ARG A 70 4.38 5.37 -10.54
N THR A 71 4.13 4.45 -9.61
CA THR A 71 2.86 4.40 -8.85
C THR A 71 2.88 5.25 -7.60
N ASN A 72 4.05 5.49 -7.01
CA ASN A 72 4.25 6.30 -5.82
C ASN A 72 3.17 6.15 -4.73
N PRO A 73 2.94 4.94 -4.19
CA PRO A 73 1.82 4.70 -3.28
C PRO A 73 1.94 5.48 -1.98
N ALA A 74 0.81 5.98 -1.50
CA ALA A 74 0.69 6.68 -0.23
C ALA A 74 0.77 5.70 0.97
N GLU A 75 0.41 4.45 0.75
CA GLU A 75 0.54 3.38 1.73
C GLU A 75 0.99 2.08 1.04
N LEU A 76 2.07 1.47 1.56
CA LEU A 76 2.66 0.27 0.99
C LEU A 76 2.66 -0.86 2.01
N LEU A 77 1.84 -1.88 1.75
CA LEU A 77 1.82 -3.13 2.48
C LEU A 77 2.98 -4.01 2.00
N TYR A 78 3.72 -4.60 2.92
CA TYR A 78 4.80 -5.54 2.61
C TYR A 78 4.84 -6.67 3.65
N PRO A 79 5.19 -7.91 3.26
CA PRO A 79 5.28 -9.02 4.19
C PRO A 79 6.44 -8.81 5.16
N GLU A 80 6.32 -9.34 6.36
CA GLU A 80 7.38 -9.29 7.36
C GLU A 80 8.68 -9.98 6.96
N THR A 81 8.62 -10.85 5.95
CA THR A 81 9.73 -11.58 5.35
C THR A 81 10.31 -10.88 4.11
N PHE A 82 9.92 -9.65 3.82
CA PHE A 82 10.44 -8.92 2.66
C PHE A 82 11.95 -8.66 2.81
N GLU A 83 12.74 -9.14 1.86
CA GLU A 83 14.21 -9.11 1.96
C GLU A 83 14.80 -7.80 1.44
N HIS A 84 14.18 -7.19 0.43
CA HIS A 84 14.77 -6.07 -0.30
C HIS A 84 14.39 -4.70 0.28
N MET A 85 14.64 -4.51 1.58
CA MET A 85 14.22 -3.30 2.31
C MET A 85 14.76 -2.00 1.71
N ALA A 86 15.96 -2.00 1.11
CA ALA A 86 16.53 -0.84 0.42
C ALA A 86 15.61 -0.27 -0.69
N LEU A 87 14.72 -1.10 -1.25
CA LEU A 87 13.76 -0.70 -2.27
C LEU A 87 12.63 0.20 -1.71
N ILE A 88 12.30 0.04 -0.42
CA ILE A 88 11.11 0.64 0.18
C ILE A 88 11.39 1.51 1.41
N GLU A 89 12.57 1.41 2.02
CA GLU A 89 12.89 2.07 3.31
C GLU A 89 12.77 3.59 3.31
N GLN A 90 12.98 4.23 2.15
CA GLN A 90 12.88 5.69 2.01
C GLN A 90 11.45 6.17 1.76
N ARG A 91 10.48 5.25 1.67
CA ARG A 91 9.08 5.57 1.37
C ARG A 91 8.31 5.81 2.66
N HIS A 92 7.36 6.74 2.61
CA HIS A 92 6.40 6.92 3.69
C HIS A 92 5.26 5.90 3.60
N GLY A 93 4.50 5.74 4.68
CA GLY A 93 3.31 4.88 4.65
C GLY A 93 3.59 3.38 4.60
N LEU A 94 4.80 2.94 4.97
CA LEU A 94 5.12 1.51 5.06
C LEU A 94 4.26 0.82 6.12
N ARG A 95 3.74 -0.36 5.78
CA ARG A 95 2.94 -1.22 6.66
C ARG A 95 3.41 -2.66 6.57
N ARG A 96 4.19 -3.07 7.57
CA ARG A 96 4.59 -4.47 7.73
C ARG A 96 3.35 -5.32 8.00
N ARG A 97 3.19 -6.41 7.26
CA ARG A 97 2.09 -7.37 7.41
C ARG A 97 2.64 -8.73 7.84
N PRO A 98 2.00 -9.40 8.82
CA PRO A 98 2.30 -10.80 9.08
C PRO A 98 1.91 -11.67 7.89
N LEU A 99 2.45 -12.88 7.82
CA LEU A 99 2.11 -13.86 6.78
C LEU A 99 0.75 -14.56 6.98
N TRP A 100 0.04 -14.30 8.08
CA TRP A 100 -1.17 -14.99 8.52
C TRP A 100 -2.43 -14.12 8.50
#